data_AF-A0A9E1IBR9-F1
#
_entry.id   AF-A0A9E1IBR9-F1
#
_cell.length_a   1.000
_cell.length_b   1.000
_cell.length_c   1.000
_cell.angle_alpha   90.00
_cell.angle_beta   90.00
_cell.angle_gamma   90.00
#
_symmetry.space_group_name_H-M   'P 1'
#
loop_
_entity.id
_entity.type
_entity.pdbx_description
1 polymer ?
#
loop_
_entity_poly.entity_id
_entity_poly.type
_entity_poly.pdbx_seq_one_letter_code
_entity_poly.pdbx_strand_id
1 'polypeptide(L)' 'MTNQTGGNAVDFVLPDTNGQEHKLSDFEGRWLLLVFHRHLG' A
#
# COMPACT_ATOMS: atom_id res chain seq x y z
N MET A 1 7.61 0.75 20.05
CA MET A 1 6.92 1.08 18.79
C MET A 1 7.46 2.41 18.32
N THR A 2 8.24 2.44 17.24
CA THR A 2 8.80 3.67 16.67
C THR A 2 7.78 4.33 15.75
N ASN A 3 7.60 5.65 15.89
CA ASN A 3 6.80 6.42 14.95
C ASN A 3 7.61 6.63 13.65
N GLN A 4 7.13 6.11 12.53
CA GLN A 4 7.80 6.19 11.21
C GLN A 4 7.18 7.25 10.28
N THR A 5 6.39 8.17 10.82
CA THR A 5 5.79 9.26 10.04
C THR A 5 6.86 10.10 9.35
N GLY A 6 6.65 10.45 8.09
CA GLY A 6 7.57 11.24 7.27
C GLY A 6 8.66 10.42 6.57
N GLY A 7 8.83 9.13 6.94
CA GLY A 7 9.64 8.20 6.16
C GLY A 7 8.92 7.70 4.91
N ASN A 8 9.67 7.14 3.97
CA ASN A 8 9.10 6.49 2.81
C ASN A 8 8.23 5.30 3.23
N ALA A 9 7.08 5.14 2.58
CA ALA A 9 6.24 3.96 2.76
C ALA A 9 6.98 2.70 2.26
N VAL A 10 6.65 1.53 2.83
CA VAL A 10 7.16 0.24 2.35
C VAL A 10 6.59 -0.04 0.97
N ASP A 11 7.47 -0.32 0.01
CA ASP A 11 7.10 -0.55 -1.38
C ASP A 11 6.66 -2.00 -1.62
N PHE A 12 5.40 -2.28 -1.31
CA PHE A 12 4.80 -3.62 -1.45
C PHE A 12 4.20 -3.85 -2.83
N VAL A 13 3.97 -5.13 -3.16
CA VAL A 13 3.23 -5.57 -4.35
C VAL A 13 1.97 -6.31 -3.91
N LEU A 14 0.81 -5.94 -4.45
CA LEU A 14 -0.45 -6.63 -4.21
C LEU A 14 -1.24 -6.78 -5.53
N PRO A 15 -1.99 -7.88 -5.71
CA PRO A 15 -2.92 -7.99 -6.82
C PRO A 15 -4.14 -7.08 -6.60
N ASP A 16 -4.65 -6.49 -7.68
CA ASP A 16 -5.96 -5.85 -7.68
C ASP A 16 -7.10 -6.88 -7.80
N THR A 17 -8.34 -6.38 -7.91
CA THR A 17 -9.54 -7.21 -8.03
C THR A 17 -9.61 -8.04 -9.31
N ASN A 18 -8.80 -7.71 -10.32
CA ASN A 18 -8.66 -8.48 -11.57
C ASN A 18 -7.46 -9.43 -11.53
N GLY A 19 -6.72 -9.48 -10.42
CA GLY A 19 -5.50 -10.27 -10.26
C GLY A 19 -4.26 -9.63 -10.91
N GLN A 20 -4.34 -8.39 -11.39
CA GLN A 20 -3.17 -7.68 -11.90
C GLN A 20 -2.31 -7.21 -10.72
N GLU A 21 -1.03 -7.52 -10.76
CA GLU A 21 -0.08 -7.04 -9.75
C GLU A 21 0.16 -5.53 -9.90
N HIS A 22 0.12 -4.82 -8.79
CA HIS A 22 0.52 -3.42 -8.69
C HIS A 22 1.55 -3.26 -7.59
N LYS A 23 2.57 -2.44 -7.85
CA LYS A 23 3.55 -2.02 -6.87
C LYS A 23 3.17 -0.66 -6.31
N LEU A 24 3.40 -0.40 -5.02
CA LEU A 24 3.06 0.90 -4.43
C LEU A 24 3.75 2.06 -5.18
N SER A 25 5.00 1.87 -5.60
CA SER A 25 5.75 2.86 -6.39
C SER A 25 5.18 3.15 -7.78
N ASP A 26 4.29 2.32 -8.33
CA ASP A 26 3.59 2.63 -9.59
C ASP A 26 2.68 3.86 -9.47
N PHE A 27 2.36 4.27 -8.23
CA PHE A 27 1.50 5.41 -7.92
C PHE A 27 2.27 6.66 -7.44
N GLU A 28 3.60 6.69 -7.59
CA GLU A 28 4.40 7.85 -7.21
C GLU A 28 3.88 9.16 -7.82
N GLY A 29 4.02 10.25 -7.06
CA GLY A 29 3.51 11.57 -7.45
C GLY A 29 2.01 11.78 -7.19
N ARG A 30 1.31 10.81 -6.57
CA ARG A 30 -0.10 10.92 -6.19
C ARG A 30 -0.27 10.83 -4.67
N TRP A 31 -1.27 11.54 -4.15
CA TRP A 31 -1.71 11.34 -2.76
C TRP A 31 -2.58 10.09 -2.69
N LEU A 32 -2.22 9.16 -1.81
CA LEU A 32 -2.93 7.89 -1.63
C LEU A 32 -3.46 7.75 -0.19
N LEU A 33 -4.64 7.18 -0.07
CA LEU A 33 -5.19 6.67 1.18
C LEU A 33 -5.18 5.14 1.12
N LEU A 34 -4.43 4.50 2.02
CA LEU A 34 -4.38 3.04 2.13
C LEU A 34 -5.27 2.58 3.29
N VAL A 35 -6.22 1.70 3.01
CA VAL A 35 -7.12 1.11 4.01
C VAL A 35 -6.80 -0.36 4.14
N PHE A 36 -6.25 -0.77 5.29
CA PHE A 36 -6.02 -2.17 5.62
C PHE A 36 -7.15 -2.65 6.52
N HIS A 37 -7.94 -3.62 6.06
CA HIS A 37 -8.94 -4.29 6.88
C HIS A 37 -8.57 -5.76 7.06
N ARG A 38 -8.76 -6.28 8.27
CA ARG A 38 -8.60 -7.70 8.53
C ARG A 38 -9.83 -8.42 8.02
N HIS A 39 -9.65 -9.39 7.12
CA HIS A 39 -10.72 -10.36 6.86
C HIS A 39 -10.78 -11.30 8.09
N LEU A 40 -11.89 -11.25 8.82
CA LEU A 40 -12.20 -12.27 9.83
C LEU A 40 -12.83 -13.43 9.04
N GLY A 41 -12.09 -14.53 8.91
CA GLY A 41 -12.65 -15.80 8.48
C GLY A 41 -13.50 -16.42 9.58
#